data_AF-A0A9Q0T4G8-F1
#
_entry.id   AF-A0A9Q0T4G8-F1
#
_cell.length_a   1.000
_cell.length_b   1.000
_cell.length_c   1.000
_cell.angle_alpha   90.00
_cell.angle_beta   90.00
_cell.angle_gamma   90.00
#
_symmetry.space_group_name_H-M   'P 1'
#
loop_
_entity.id
_entity.type
_entity.pdbx_description
1 polymer ?
#
loop_
_entity_poly.entity_id
_entity_poly.type
_entity_poly.pdbx_seq_one_letter_code
_entity_poly.pdbx_strand_id
1 'polypeptide(L)'
;MKAASFPEPVLFPGTRTSHLAAECWFDDACILDMDYFAKTLAGIKAKGAPPDFIGSIIAHYASKWLPDLSGDHHDSNKGLTNLEESPESVTALWMKKRFFVETLVGILPPEKDSIPCSFLLRLLRIANMVKVEPAYRDELEKRISWQLDQASLKEIMIPSFSHTCGTLLDVELMIRLVRRFVNVDEAAKSGADLIKVAKLVDSYLAEAAVDSDLNLSEFVALAGALPGQARATDDGLYRAVDTYLKAHPGVSKEERKDLFRLIDCRKALAGGITPCSPKRTTACSCCDPSPLLRANQASSTDGLEWVVLAGLEAPT
;
A
#
# COMPACT_ATOMS: atom_id res chain seq x y z
N MET A 1 -70.35 -10.07 29.25
CA MET A 1 -69.29 -9.59 28.34
C MET A 1 -68.16 -10.62 28.36
N LYS A 2 -68.00 -11.40 27.28
CA LYS A 2 -66.96 -12.41 27.12
C LYS A 2 -65.69 -11.73 26.58
N ALA A 3 -64.57 -11.86 27.29
CA ALA A 3 -63.25 -11.50 26.78
C ALA A 3 -62.62 -12.73 26.12
N ALA A 4 -62.09 -12.53 24.91
CA ALA A 4 -61.46 -13.56 24.09
C ALA A 4 -60.05 -13.89 24.61
N SER A 5 -59.75 -15.18 24.73
CA SER A 5 -58.43 -15.75 25.02
C SER A 5 -57.65 -15.94 23.71
N PHE A 6 -56.49 -15.31 23.60
CA PHE A 6 -55.51 -15.56 22.52
C PHE A 6 -54.58 -16.72 22.92
N PRO A 7 -54.23 -17.65 22.01
CA PRO A 7 -53.23 -18.68 22.28
C PRO A 7 -51.79 -18.16 22.14
N GLU A 8 -50.91 -18.69 22.98
CA GLU A 8 -49.46 -18.44 23.01
C GLU A 8 -48.75 -18.75 21.68
N PRO A 9 -47.69 -18.02 21.31
CA PRO A 9 -46.89 -18.34 20.15
C PRO A 9 -45.97 -19.54 20.43
N VAL A 10 -46.08 -20.55 19.56
CA VAL A 10 -45.23 -21.75 19.53
C VAL A 10 -43.78 -21.35 19.25
N LEU A 11 -42.90 -21.72 20.17
CA LEU A 11 -41.44 -21.65 20.06
C LEU A 11 -40.96 -22.66 19.00
N PHE A 12 -40.43 -22.18 17.87
CA PHE A 12 -39.72 -23.04 16.91
C PHE A 12 -38.23 -23.15 17.29
N PRO A 13 -37.61 -24.35 17.24
CA PRO A 13 -36.24 -24.54 17.63
C PRO A 13 -35.26 -23.94 16.61
N GLY A 14 -34.19 -23.34 17.14
CA GLY A 14 -33.18 -22.60 16.39
C GLY A 14 -32.60 -23.38 15.22
N THR A 15 -32.65 -22.76 14.04
CA THR A 15 -31.93 -23.23 12.86
C THR A 15 -30.50 -22.70 12.96
N ARG A 16 -29.54 -23.62 13.06
CA ARG A 16 -28.10 -23.37 13.12
C ARG A 16 -27.64 -22.67 11.84
N THR A 17 -27.51 -21.35 11.88
CA THR A 17 -26.79 -20.57 10.86
C THR A 17 -25.39 -20.25 11.36
N SER A 18 -24.44 -21.18 11.24
CA SER A 18 -23.01 -20.86 11.42
C SER A 18 -22.02 -21.96 10.98
N HIS A 19 -22.38 -22.90 10.09
CA HIS A 19 -21.41 -23.92 9.63
C HIS A 19 -21.43 -24.22 8.13
N LEU A 20 -22.29 -23.59 7.33
CA LEU A 20 -22.36 -23.78 5.88
C LEU A 20 -21.65 -22.67 5.08
N ALA A 21 -20.90 -21.80 5.75
CA ALA A 21 -20.24 -20.64 5.14
C ALA A 21 -18.75 -20.88 4.77
N ALA A 22 -18.22 -22.08 5.00
CA ALA A 22 -16.80 -22.39 4.78
C ALA A 22 -16.53 -23.55 3.81
N GLU A 23 -17.56 -24.30 3.40
CA GLU A 23 -17.41 -25.50 2.59
C GLU A 23 -18.12 -25.33 1.26
N CYS A 24 -17.41 -24.84 0.24
CA CYS A 24 -17.64 -25.05 -1.20
C CYS A 24 -16.77 -24.08 -2.00
N TRP A 25 -15.46 -24.01 -1.71
CA TRP A 25 -14.56 -23.18 -2.51
C TRP A 25 -14.05 -23.98 -3.70
N PHE A 26 -14.38 -23.49 -4.89
CA PHE A 26 -13.78 -23.88 -6.16
C PHE A 26 -14.05 -25.31 -6.66
N ASP A 27 -15.22 -25.90 -6.38
CA ASP A 27 -15.68 -27.05 -7.17
C ASP A 27 -16.09 -26.61 -8.59
N ASP A 28 -16.27 -27.52 -9.55
CA ASP A 28 -16.67 -27.19 -10.93
C ASP A 28 -17.96 -26.36 -10.99
N ALA A 29 -18.83 -26.52 -9.98
CA ALA A 29 -20.02 -25.70 -9.77
C ALA A 29 -19.71 -24.20 -9.54
N CYS A 30 -18.58 -23.87 -8.92
CA CYS A 30 -18.15 -22.49 -8.67
C CYS A 30 -17.65 -21.80 -9.95
N ILE A 31 -16.99 -22.56 -10.84
CA ILE A 31 -16.55 -22.03 -12.15
C ILE A 31 -17.78 -21.75 -13.00
N LEU A 32 -18.76 -22.66 -13.01
CA LEU A 32 -20.04 -22.46 -13.68
C LEU A 32 -20.82 -21.26 -13.12
N ASP A 33 -20.78 -21.05 -11.80
CA ASP A 33 -21.38 -19.88 -11.14
C ASP A 33 -20.72 -18.58 -11.61
N MET A 34 -19.39 -18.58 -11.81
CA MET A 34 -18.68 -17.40 -12.30
C MET A 34 -19.01 -17.06 -13.77
N ASP A 35 -19.09 -18.05 -14.65
CA ASP A 35 -19.51 -17.84 -16.04
C ASP A 35 -20.95 -17.32 -16.11
N TYR A 36 -21.83 -17.87 -15.27
CA TYR A 36 -23.21 -17.41 -15.16
C TYR A 36 -23.29 -15.97 -14.62
N PHE A 37 -22.47 -15.64 -13.62
CA PHE A 37 -22.34 -14.29 -13.09
C PHE A 37 -21.88 -13.30 -14.17
N ALA A 38 -20.81 -13.63 -14.91
CA ALA A 38 -20.30 -12.77 -15.98
C ALA A 38 -21.35 -12.53 -17.09
N LYS A 39 -22.08 -13.58 -17.52
CA LYS A 39 -23.18 -13.46 -18.49
C LYS A 39 -24.33 -12.61 -17.96
N THR A 40 -24.70 -12.81 -16.69
CA THR A 40 -25.75 -12.02 -16.03
C THR A 40 -25.35 -10.54 -15.98
N LEU A 41 -24.10 -10.26 -15.62
CA LEU A 41 -23.57 -8.91 -15.55
C LEU A 41 -23.52 -8.24 -16.93
N ALA A 42 -23.14 -8.98 -17.98
CA ALA A 42 -23.20 -8.51 -19.36
C ALA A 42 -24.64 -8.14 -19.77
N GLY A 43 -25.63 -8.95 -19.38
CA GLY A 43 -27.05 -8.66 -19.58
C GLY A 43 -27.53 -7.42 -18.81
N ILE A 44 -27.06 -7.21 -17.58
CA ILE A 44 -27.34 -6.00 -16.79
C ILE A 44 -26.73 -4.76 -17.46
N LYS A 45 -25.49 -4.86 -17.94
CA LYS A 45 -24.81 -3.79 -18.68
C LYS A 45 -25.55 -3.43 -19.97
N ALA A 46 -26.02 -4.43 -20.72
CA ALA A 46 -26.79 -4.22 -21.95
C ALA A 46 -28.13 -3.50 -21.72
N LYS A 47 -28.66 -3.54 -20.49
CA LYS A 47 -29.86 -2.79 -20.09
C LYS A 47 -29.56 -1.34 -19.66
N GLY A 48 -28.32 -0.88 -19.76
CA GLY A 48 -27.92 0.49 -19.43
C GLY A 48 -27.71 0.75 -17.94
N ALA A 49 -27.40 -0.29 -17.15
CA ALA A 49 -27.07 -0.11 -15.74
C ALA A 49 -25.82 0.79 -15.57
N PRO A 50 -25.80 1.69 -14.56
CA PRO A 50 -24.68 2.59 -14.36
C PRO A 50 -23.40 1.84 -13.94
N PRO A 51 -22.21 2.29 -14.37
CA PRO A 51 -20.93 1.65 -14.06
C PRO A 51 -20.70 1.41 -12.57
N ASP A 52 -21.00 2.39 -11.71
CA ASP A 52 -20.78 2.30 -10.26
C ASP A 52 -21.65 1.22 -9.61
N PHE A 53 -22.86 1.02 -10.15
CA PHE A 53 -23.75 -0.04 -9.69
C PHE A 53 -23.24 -1.42 -10.12
N ILE A 54 -22.80 -1.55 -11.37
CA ILE A 54 -22.13 -2.76 -11.88
C ILE A 54 -20.90 -3.06 -11.00
N GLY A 55 -20.11 -2.04 -10.70
CA GLY A 55 -18.92 -2.17 -9.87
C GLY A 55 -19.23 -2.61 -8.44
N SER A 56 -20.31 -2.10 -7.85
CA SER A 56 -20.78 -2.52 -6.53
C SER A 56 -21.22 -3.97 -6.50
N ILE A 57 -21.91 -4.45 -7.55
CA ILE A 57 -22.30 -5.86 -7.69
C ILE A 57 -21.04 -6.74 -7.77
N ILE A 58 -20.05 -6.36 -8.59
CA ILE A 58 -18.79 -7.11 -8.71
C ILE A 58 -18.07 -7.14 -7.37
N ALA A 59 -17.92 -5.99 -6.70
CA ALA A 59 -17.23 -5.90 -5.42
C ALA A 59 -17.88 -6.80 -4.37
N HIS A 60 -19.21 -6.75 -4.27
CA HIS A 60 -19.98 -7.59 -3.36
C HIS A 60 -19.83 -9.09 -3.67
N TYR A 61 -19.96 -9.47 -4.95
CA TYR A 61 -19.73 -10.84 -5.39
C TYR A 61 -18.31 -11.30 -5.05
N ALA A 62 -17.30 -10.49 -5.38
CA ALA A 62 -15.90 -10.79 -5.13
C ALA A 62 -15.60 -10.97 -3.64
N SER A 63 -16.17 -10.16 -2.75
CA SER A 63 -15.99 -10.29 -1.30
C SER A 63 -16.53 -11.59 -0.71
N LYS A 64 -17.52 -12.22 -1.35
CA LYS A 64 -18.04 -13.54 -0.96
C LYS A 64 -17.00 -14.65 -1.16
N TRP A 65 -16.17 -14.52 -2.19
CA TRP A 65 -15.19 -15.52 -2.61
C TRP A 65 -13.76 -15.20 -2.17
N LEU A 66 -13.45 -13.92 -2.01
CA LEU A 66 -12.18 -13.40 -1.53
C LEU A 66 -12.45 -12.45 -0.36
N PRO A 67 -12.52 -12.96 0.88
CA PRO A 67 -12.80 -12.16 2.06
C PRO A 67 -11.83 -10.98 2.26
N ASP A 68 -10.59 -11.10 1.77
CA ASP A 68 -9.59 -10.01 1.75
C ASP A 68 -10.08 -8.75 0.99
N LEU A 69 -11.10 -8.91 0.13
CA LEU A 69 -11.77 -7.83 -0.61
C LEU A 69 -12.95 -7.21 0.16
N SER A 70 -13.34 -7.69 1.34
CA SER A 70 -14.49 -7.16 2.10
C SER A 70 -14.21 -5.84 2.85
N GLY A 71 -12.94 -5.51 3.10
CA GLY A 71 -12.53 -4.21 3.64
C GLY A 71 -12.70 -4.12 5.16
N ASP A 72 -13.31 -5.14 5.73
CA ASP A 72 -13.53 -5.25 7.16
C ASP A 72 -12.21 -5.59 7.86
N HIS A 73 -11.91 -4.82 8.89
CA HIS A 73 -10.69 -4.92 9.69
C HIS A 73 -10.83 -6.07 10.70
N HIS A 74 -10.94 -7.30 10.21
CA HIS A 74 -10.50 -8.40 11.04
C HIS A 74 -8.97 -8.44 10.91
N ASP A 75 -8.28 -8.17 12.02
CA ASP A 75 -6.89 -8.59 12.23
C ASP A 75 -6.84 -10.12 12.26
N SER A 76 -7.24 -10.73 11.16
CA SER A 76 -7.07 -12.13 10.92
C SER A 76 -5.67 -12.28 10.38
N ASN A 77 -4.76 -12.55 11.31
CA ASN A 77 -3.61 -13.42 11.11
C ASN A 77 -4.03 -14.85 10.63
N LYS A 78 -5.15 -14.96 9.89
CA LYS A 78 -5.56 -16.11 9.08
C LYS A 78 -4.99 -15.92 7.67
N GLY A 79 -3.70 -15.58 7.58
CA GLY A 79 -2.94 -15.95 6.41
C GLY A 79 -2.95 -17.47 6.36
N LEU A 80 -3.70 -18.03 5.41
CA LEU A 80 -3.50 -19.37 4.87
C LEU A 80 -3.25 -20.49 5.91
N THR A 81 -4.17 -20.74 6.85
CA THR A 81 -4.06 -21.93 7.73
C THR A 81 -5.29 -22.83 7.79
N ASN A 82 -6.42 -22.45 7.20
CA ASN A 82 -7.54 -23.38 7.03
C ASN A 82 -7.48 -24.02 5.64
N LEU A 83 -6.40 -24.75 5.39
CA LEU A 83 -6.38 -25.78 4.34
C LEU A 83 -6.88 -27.08 5.00
N GLU A 84 -8.16 -27.12 5.38
CA GLU A 84 -8.80 -28.39 5.72
C GLU A 84 -9.34 -29.03 4.45
N GLU A 85 -8.68 -30.14 4.10
CA GLU A 85 -9.27 -31.38 3.59
C GLU A 85 -10.24 -31.25 2.40
N SER A 86 -9.73 -30.75 1.27
CA SER A 86 -10.22 -31.14 -0.05
C SER A 86 -9.15 -31.95 -0.78
N PRO A 87 -9.49 -33.04 -1.51
CA PRO A 87 -8.51 -33.89 -2.22
C PRO A 87 -7.84 -33.20 -3.43
N GLU A 88 -8.12 -31.93 -3.69
CA GLU A 88 -7.51 -31.17 -4.78
C GLU A 88 -6.07 -30.73 -4.47
N SER A 89 -5.18 -30.85 -5.46
CA SER A 89 -3.81 -30.36 -5.35
C SER A 89 -3.78 -28.85 -5.06
N VAL A 90 -2.89 -28.42 -4.16
CA VAL A 90 -2.61 -26.99 -3.86
C VAL A 90 -2.41 -26.17 -5.14
N THR A 91 -1.77 -26.75 -6.16
CA THR A 91 -1.58 -26.12 -7.47
C THR A 91 -2.90 -25.85 -8.19
N ALA A 92 -3.84 -26.80 -8.15
CA ALA A 92 -5.16 -26.64 -8.78
C ALA A 92 -5.96 -25.53 -8.09
N LEU A 93 -5.97 -25.50 -6.76
CA LEU A 93 -6.60 -24.43 -5.98
C LEU A 93 -6.02 -23.06 -6.33
N TRP A 94 -4.69 -22.96 -6.44
CA TRP A 94 -4.01 -21.73 -6.82
C TRP A 94 -4.37 -21.27 -8.23
N MET A 95 -4.41 -22.19 -9.20
CA MET A 95 -4.82 -21.90 -10.58
C MET A 95 -6.27 -21.42 -10.65
N LYS A 96 -7.19 -22.04 -9.88
CA LYS A 96 -8.59 -21.60 -9.80
C LYS A 96 -8.71 -20.20 -9.20
N LYS A 97 -7.95 -19.89 -8.14
CA LYS A 97 -7.90 -18.54 -7.56
C LYS A 97 -7.37 -17.51 -8.56
N ARG A 98 -6.32 -17.86 -9.32
CA ARG A 98 -5.76 -17.02 -10.39
C ARG A 98 -6.81 -16.73 -11.46
N PHE A 99 -7.46 -17.77 -12.00
CA PHE A 99 -8.51 -17.64 -13.01
C PHE A 99 -9.66 -16.77 -12.52
N PHE A 100 -10.08 -16.92 -11.27
CA PHE A 100 -11.11 -16.09 -10.65
C PHE A 100 -10.71 -14.61 -10.63
N VAL A 101 -9.48 -14.30 -10.21
CA VAL A 101 -8.97 -12.91 -10.18
C VAL A 101 -8.89 -12.33 -11.60
N GLU A 102 -8.38 -13.08 -12.57
CA GLU A 102 -8.29 -12.66 -13.97
C GLU A 102 -9.69 -12.36 -14.55
N THR A 103 -10.66 -13.24 -14.27
CA THR A 103 -12.06 -13.04 -14.68
C THR A 103 -12.66 -11.82 -14.03
N LEU A 104 -12.44 -11.59 -12.73
CA LEU A 104 -12.89 -10.37 -12.04
C LEU A 104 -12.36 -9.12 -12.73
N VAL A 105 -11.06 -9.07 -13.03
CA VAL A 105 -10.45 -7.93 -13.73
C VAL A 105 -11.08 -7.73 -15.11
N GLY A 106 -11.34 -8.82 -15.84
CA GLY A 106 -11.95 -8.78 -17.18
C GLY A 106 -13.38 -8.24 -17.21
N ILE A 107 -14.13 -8.33 -16.10
CA ILE A 107 -15.52 -7.84 -16.02
C ILE A 107 -15.65 -6.46 -15.36
N LEU A 108 -14.56 -5.85 -14.86
CA LEU A 108 -14.62 -4.53 -14.21
C LEU A 108 -15.05 -3.43 -15.21
N PRO A 109 -15.96 -2.52 -14.82
CA PRO A 109 -16.38 -1.40 -15.67
C PRO A 109 -15.17 -0.51 -15.98
N PRO A 110 -14.92 -0.12 -17.25
CA PRO A 110 -13.72 0.64 -17.62
C PRO A 110 -13.74 2.10 -17.13
N GLU A 111 -14.88 2.61 -16.69
CA GLU A 111 -15.07 4.00 -16.28
C GLU A 111 -14.32 4.32 -14.98
N LYS A 112 -13.74 5.51 -14.90
CA LYS A 112 -13.11 6.03 -13.68
C LYS A 112 -14.14 6.09 -12.54
N ASP A 113 -13.70 5.83 -11.31
CA ASP A 113 -14.49 5.91 -10.07
C ASP A 113 -15.67 4.90 -9.99
N SER A 114 -15.85 4.02 -10.98
CA SER A 114 -16.84 2.92 -10.95
C SER A 114 -16.55 1.84 -9.91
N ILE A 115 -15.28 1.75 -9.49
CA ILE A 115 -14.80 0.82 -8.47
C ILE A 115 -13.93 1.62 -7.51
N PRO A 116 -14.16 1.51 -6.18
CA PRO A 116 -13.32 2.19 -5.19
C PRO A 116 -11.83 1.83 -5.32
N CYS A 117 -10.95 2.84 -5.23
CA CYS A 117 -9.49 2.66 -5.26
C CYS A 117 -9.00 1.60 -4.25
N SER A 118 -9.58 1.59 -3.05
CA SER A 118 -9.33 0.61 -1.99
C SER A 118 -9.56 -0.84 -2.44
N PHE A 119 -10.63 -1.09 -3.18
CA PHE A 119 -10.93 -2.42 -3.72
C PHE A 119 -9.92 -2.81 -4.80
N LEU A 120 -9.58 -1.89 -5.71
CA LEU A 120 -8.60 -2.15 -6.76
C LEU A 120 -7.21 -2.47 -6.20
N LEU A 121 -6.76 -1.75 -5.17
CA LEU A 121 -5.48 -2.01 -4.50
C LEU A 121 -5.46 -3.37 -3.82
N ARG A 122 -6.55 -3.77 -3.16
CA ARG A 122 -6.67 -5.10 -2.56
C ARG A 122 -6.72 -6.19 -3.61
N LEU A 123 -7.41 -5.96 -4.72
CA LEU A 123 -7.42 -6.87 -5.86
C LEU A 123 -6.03 -7.01 -6.49
N LEU A 124 -5.29 -5.91 -6.66
CA LEU A 124 -3.92 -5.91 -7.17
C LEU A 124 -2.96 -6.69 -6.26
N ARG A 125 -3.10 -6.55 -4.94
CA ARG A 125 -2.34 -7.35 -3.97
C ARG A 125 -2.56 -8.85 -4.17
N ILE A 126 -3.82 -9.27 -4.29
CA ILE A 126 -4.17 -10.68 -4.53
C ILE A 126 -3.67 -11.11 -5.91
N ALA A 127 -3.79 -10.26 -6.92
CA ALA A 127 -3.34 -10.52 -8.28
C ALA A 127 -1.82 -10.76 -8.36
N ASN A 128 -1.03 -9.95 -7.65
CA ASN A 128 0.41 -10.13 -7.53
C ASN A 128 0.76 -11.40 -6.76
N MET A 129 0.04 -11.67 -5.66
CA MET A 129 0.20 -12.90 -4.89
C MET A 129 0.00 -14.13 -5.77
N VAL A 130 -1.10 -14.21 -6.54
CA VAL A 130 -1.41 -15.35 -7.44
C VAL A 130 -0.71 -15.32 -8.79
N LYS A 131 0.12 -14.28 -9.02
CA LYS A 131 0.92 -14.04 -10.22
C LYS A 131 0.13 -14.00 -11.53
N VAL A 132 -1.02 -13.34 -11.57
CA VAL A 132 -1.87 -13.21 -12.78
C VAL A 132 -1.10 -12.78 -14.03
N GLU A 133 -1.67 -13.00 -15.21
CA GLU A 133 -0.99 -12.59 -16.44
C GLU A 133 -0.72 -11.07 -16.48
N PRO A 134 0.38 -10.63 -17.14
CA PRO A 134 0.77 -9.22 -17.16
C PRO A 134 -0.31 -8.27 -17.68
N ALA A 135 -1.18 -8.72 -18.59
CA ALA A 135 -2.28 -7.91 -19.13
C ALA A 135 -3.30 -7.50 -18.05
N TYR A 136 -3.70 -8.43 -17.17
CA TYR A 136 -4.64 -8.14 -16.08
C TYR A 136 -3.99 -7.25 -15.01
N ARG A 137 -2.70 -7.45 -14.74
CA ARG A 137 -1.94 -6.56 -13.84
C ARG A 137 -1.84 -5.14 -14.40
N ASP A 138 -1.52 -4.99 -15.69
CA ASP A 138 -1.42 -3.68 -16.35
C ASP A 138 -2.76 -2.93 -16.33
N GLU A 139 -3.86 -3.63 -16.57
CA GLU A 139 -5.21 -3.05 -16.53
C GLU A 139 -5.58 -2.58 -15.11
N LEU A 140 -5.23 -3.33 -14.06
CA LEU A 140 -5.38 -2.89 -12.67
C LEU A 140 -4.52 -1.66 -12.36
N GLU A 141 -3.22 -1.71 -12.69
CA GLU A 141 -2.30 -0.58 -12.49
C GLU A 141 -2.82 0.69 -13.17
N LYS A 142 -3.28 0.58 -14.42
CA LYS A 142 -3.85 1.69 -15.18
C LYS A 142 -5.04 2.33 -14.46
N ARG A 143 -5.98 1.52 -13.97
CA ARG A 143 -7.18 2.01 -13.26
C ARG A 143 -6.84 2.64 -11.92
N ILE A 144 -5.92 2.05 -11.17
CA ILE A 144 -5.44 2.59 -9.88
C ILE A 144 -4.75 3.93 -10.11
N SER A 145 -3.92 4.04 -11.14
CA SER A 145 -3.22 5.27 -11.50
C SER A 145 -4.13 6.43 -11.88
N TRP A 146 -5.42 6.24 -12.16
CA TRP A 146 -6.37 7.35 -12.39
C TRP A 146 -6.97 7.95 -11.12
N GLN A 147 -6.89 7.23 -10.01
CA GLN A 147 -7.50 7.59 -8.72
C GLN A 147 -6.53 7.36 -7.57
N LEU A 148 -5.23 7.51 -7.84
CA LEU A 148 -4.17 7.32 -6.85
C LEU A 148 -4.27 8.35 -5.70
N ASP A 149 -4.88 9.50 -5.96
CA ASP A 149 -5.17 10.53 -4.96
C ASP A 149 -6.19 10.08 -3.90
N GLN A 150 -6.94 9.01 -4.17
CA GLN A 150 -7.91 8.39 -3.26
C GLN A 150 -7.31 7.20 -2.48
N ALA A 151 -6.07 6.81 -2.76
CA ALA A 151 -5.44 5.66 -2.13
C ALA A 151 -5.08 5.93 -0.66
N SER A 152 -5.26 4.92 0.18
CA SER A 152 -4.76 4.93 1.55
C SER A 152 -3.38 4.29 1.65
N LEU A 153 -2.55 4.76 2.61
CA LEU A 153 -1.22 4.19 2.84
C LEU A 153 -1.28 2.69 3.11
N LYS A 154 -2.22 2.25 3.96
CA LYS A 154 -2.39 0.84 4.32
C LYS A 154 -2.64 -0.05 3.11
N GLU A 155 -3.43 0.40 2.14
CA GLU A 155 -3.83 -0.43 1.01
C GLU A 155 -2.79 -0.47 -0.11
N ILE A 156 -2.03 0.61 -0.27
CA ILE A 156 -0.97 0.70 -1.29
C ILE A 156 0.35 0.03 -0.86
N MET A 157 0.52 -0.25 0.43
CA MET A 157 1.62 -1.09 0.95
C MET A 157 1.43 -2.55 0.52
N ILE A 158 1.73 -2.83 -0.74
CA ILE A 158 1.64 -4.17 -1.34
C ILE A 158 2.99 -4.88 -1.14
N PRO A 159 3.00 -6.09 -0.54
CA PRO A 159 4.22 -6.85 -0.35
C PRO A 159 4.88 -7.25 -1.67
N SER A 160 6.20 -7.41 -1.65
CA SER A 160 6.93 -8.06 -2.73
C SER A 160 6.67 -9.57 -2.70
N PHE A 161 6.15 -10.12 -3.79
CA PHE A 161 5.95 -11.58 -3.96
C PHE A 161 7.04 -12.23 -4.83
N SER A 162 8.17 -11.54 -5.00
CA SER A 162 9.33 -12.08 -5.68
C SER A 162 10.26 -12.80 -4.71
N HIS A 163 10.70 -14.00 -5.10
CA HIS A 163 11.67 -14.79 -4.31
C HIS A 163 13.11 -14.30 -4.47
N THR A 164 13.36 -13.36 -5.39
CA THR A 164 14.68 -12.78 -5.65
C THR A 164 14.84 -11.36 -5.10
N CYS A 165 13.78 -10.79 -4.52
CA CYS A 165 13.77 -9.44 -4.00
C CYS A 165 13.90 -9.48 -2.48
N GLY A 166 14.89 -8.77 -1.93
CA GLY A 166 15.08 -8.67 -0.48
C GLY A 166 14.04 -7.77 0.20
N THR A 167 13.44 -6.84 -0.56
CA THR A 167 12.53 -5.85 0.04
C THR A 167 11.18 -6.44 0.44
N LEU A 168 10.64 -5.93 1.53
CA LEU A 168 9.33 -6.30 2.05
C LEU A 168 8.18 -5.78 1.17
N LEU A 169 8.38 -4.60 0.56
CA LEU A 169 7.37 -3.92 -0.27
C LEU A 169 7.79 -3.89 -1.74
N ASP A 170 6.80 -3.92 -2.64
CA ASP A 170 7.00 -3.73 -4.08
C ASP A 170 7.12 -2.23 -4.41
N VAL A 171 8.32 -1.67 -4.18
CA VAL A 171 8.62 -0.26 -4.44
C VAL A 171 8.57 0.05 -5.95
N GLU A 172 8.94 -0.91 -6.80
CA GLU A 172 8.87 -0.76 -8.24
C GLU A 172 7.42 -0.57 -8.72
N LEU A 173 6.46 -1.31 -8.14
CA LEU A 173 5.03 -1.09 -8.37
C LEU A 173 4.62 0.34 -8.01
N MET A 174 5.02 0.83 -6.84
CA MET A 174 4.70 2.20 -6.42
C MET A 174 5.27 3.23 -7.41
N ILE A 175 6.50 3.04 -7.88
CA ILE A 175 7.11 3.88 -8.92
C ILE A 175 6.28 3.85 -10.22
N ARG A 176 5.86 2.66 -10.68
CA ARG A 176 5.03 2.51 -11.89
C ARG A 176 3.68 3.22 -11.73
N LEU A 177 3.01 3.05 -10.59
CA LEU A 177 1.72 3.69 -10.30
C LEU A 177 1.82 5.21 -10.29
N VAL A 178 2.85 5.77 -9.63
CA VAL A 178 3.07 7.22 -9.54
C VAL A 178 3.43 7.80 -10.90
N ARG A 179 4.32 7.16 -11.67
CA ARG A 179 4.68 7.62 -13.02
C ARG A 179 3.49 7.61 -13.96
N ARG A 180 2.68 6.55 -13.93
CA ARG A 180 1.44 6.50 -14.70
C ARG A 180 0.46 7.58 -14.25
N PHE A 181 0.29 7.78 -12.94
CA PHE A 181 -0.53 8.87 -12.42
C PHE A 181 -0.04 10.18 -13.01
N VAL A 182 1.21 10.58 -12.81
CA VAL A 182 1.76 11.85 -13.35
C VAL A 182 1.58 11.96 -14.87
N ASN A 183 1.77 10.90 -15.64
CA ASN A 183 1.67 10.93 -17.10
C ASN A 183 0.23 10.93 -17.67
N VAL A 184 -0.80 10.64 -16.86
CA VAL A 184 -2.21 10.77 -17.28
C VAL A 184 -2.53 12.25 -17.53
N ASP A 185 -3.33 12.57 -18.54
CA ASP A 185 -3.63 13.94 -18.99
C ASP A 185 -3.68 15.00 -17.85
N GLU A 186 -2.74 15.95 -17.87
CA GLU A 186 -2.59 17.01 -16.87
C GLU A 186 -3.86 17.86 -16.74
N ALA A 187 -4.67 17.97 -17.80
CA ALA A 187 -5.94 18.69 -17.76
C ALA A 187 -6.98 18.03 -16.84
N ALA A 188 -6.83 16.73 -16.54
CA ALA A 188 -7.75 15.97 -15.71
C ALA A 188 -7.36 15.98 -14.21
N LYS A 189 -6.19 16.52 -13.84
CA LYS A 189 -5.71 16.51 -12.46
C LYS A 189 -5.72 17.90 -11.84
N SER A 190 -6.31 18.00 -10.65
CA SER A 190 -6.17 19.22 -9.87
C SER A 190 -4.81 19.24 -9.16
N GLY A 191 -4.30 20.44 -8.88
CA GLY A 191 -3.13 20.60 -8.01
C GLY A 191 -3.33 19.96 -6.63
N ALA A 192 -4.57 19.84 -6.16
CA ALA A 192 -4.89 19.16 -4.90
C ALA A 192 -4.65 17.63 -4.99
N ASP A 193 -4.90 17.01 -6.14
CA ASP A 193 -4.67 15.57 -6.33
C ASP A 193 -3.18 15.25 -6.32
N LEU A 194 -2.38 16.09 -6.97
CA LEU A 194 -0.91 16.01 -6.92
C LEU A 194 -0.38 16.12 -5.47
N ILE A 195 -0.93 17.04 -4.68
CA ILE A 195 -0.54 17.21 -3.27
C ILE A 195 -0.90 15.98 -2.42
N LYS A 196 -2.09 15.39 -2.63
CA LYS A 196 -2.48 14.15 -1.93
C LYS A 196 -1.54 13.00 -2.27
N VAL A 197 -1.23 12.80 -3.56
CA VAL A 197 -0.30 11.74 -3.98
C VAL A 197 1.11 12.00 -3.46
N ALA A 198 1.58 13.25 -3.41
CA ALA A 198 2.88 13.57 -2.80
C ALA A 198 2.94 13.17 -1.32
N LYS A 199 1.91 13.50 -0.53
CA LYS A 199 1.83 13.09 0.87
C LYS A 199 1.79 11.56 1.03
N LEU A 200 1.09 10.87 0.14
CA LEU A 200 1.04 9.41 0.11
C LEU A 200 2.42 8.81 -0.19
N VAL A 201 3.12 9.32 -1.21
CA VAL A 201 4.46 8.88 -1.59
C VAL A 201 5.46 9.12 -0.47
N ASP A 202 5.45 10.30 0.15
CA ASP A 202 6.35 10.63 1.26
C ASP A 202 6.07 9.76 2.50
N SER A 203 4.81 9.43 2.76
CA SER A 203 4.44 8.49 3.83
C SER A 203 4.87 7.06 3.53
N TYR A 204 4.68 6.62 2.28
CA TYR A 204 5.14 5.31 1.81
C TYR A 204 6.66 5.18 1.90
N LEU A 205 7.41 6.20 1.45
CA LEU A 205 8.87 6.22 1.54
C LEU A 205 9.35 6.15 2.99
N ALA A 206 8.67 6.78 3.93
CA ALA A 206 9.03 6.70 5.35
C ALA A 206 8.86 5.28 5.92
N GLU A 207 7.84 4.54 5.49
CA GLU A 207 7.64 3.14 5.89
C GLU A 207 8.64 2.21 5.17
N ALA A 208 8.82 2.37 3.86
CA ALA A 208 9.74 1.57 3.06
C ALA A 208 11.20 1.77 3.49
N ALA A 209 11.57 2.97 3.94
CA ALA A 209 12.92 3.29 4.38
C ALA A 209 13.39 2.55 5.64
N VAL A 210 12.48 1.93 6.39
CA VAL A 210 12.82 1.07 7.53
C VAL A 210 13.45 -0.26 7.08
N ASP A 211 13.17 -0.67 5.85
CA ASP A 211 13.71 -1.87 5.24
C ASP A 211 15.18 -1.65 4.82
N SER A 212 16.10 -2.40 5.43
CA SER A 212 17.54 -2.33 5.17
C SER A 212 17.93 -2.80 3.76
N ASP A 213 17.06 -3.54 3.08
CA ASP A 213 17.27 -4.02 1.72
C ASP A 213 16.78 -3.01 0.67
N LEU A 214 16.24 -1.86 1.08
CA LEU A 214 15.80 -0.82 0.15
C LEU A 214 16.99 -0.14 -0.54
N ASN A 215 17.04 -0.27 -1.87
CA ASN A 215 18.09 0.38 -2.64
C ASN A 215 17.91 1.90 -2.71
N LEU A 216 19.03 2.62 -2.62
CA LEU A 216 19.04 4.07 -2.75
C LEU A 216 18.46 4.55 -4.09
N SER A 217 18.75 3.84 -5.18
CA SER A 217 18.26 4.18 -6.51
C SER A 217 16.73 4.14 -6.59
N GLU A 218 16.09 3.18 -5.93
CA GLU A 218 14.62 3.05 -5.86
C GLU A 218 14.02 4.16 -5.00
N PHE A 219 14.63 4.46 -3.85
CA PHE A 219 14.24 5.58 -2.99
C PHE A 219 14.26 6.91 -3.77
N VAL A 220 15.39 7.22 -4.42
CA VAL A 220 15.59 8.44 -5.21
C VAL A 220 14.62 8.48 -6.39
N ALA A 221 14.43 7.37 -7.10
CA ALA A 221 13.54 7.29 -8.24
C ALA A 221 12.07 7.54 -7.86
N LEU A 222 11.62 7.02 -6.72
CA LEU A 222 10.26 7.26 -6.23
C LEU A 222 10.09 8.69 -5.70
N ALA A 223 11.04 9.20 -4.92
CA ALA A 223 11.00 10.57 -4.41
C ALA A 223 10.97 11.62 -5.54
N GLY A 224 11.70 11.35 -6.63
CA GLY A 224 11.77 12.19 -7.83
C GLY A 224 10.70 11.92 -8.89
N ALA A 225 9.76 10.98 -8.66
CA ALA A 225 8.73 10.64 -9.64
C ALA A 225 7.63 11.71 -9.76
N LEU A 226 7.50 12.59 -8.76
CA LEU A 226 6.51 13.66 -8.72
C LEU A 226 7.10 15.00 -9.13
N PRO A 227 6.31 15.89 -9.75
CA PRO A 227 6.78 17.20 -10.14
C PRO A 227 7.00 18.10 -8.92
N GLY A 228 7.96 19.03 -8.99
CA GLY A 228 8.39 19.83 -7.83
C GLY A 228 7.27 20.64 -7.16
N GLN A 229 6.23 21.04 -7.90
CA GLN A 229 5.07 21.76 -7.36
C GLN A 229 4.12 20.91 -6.51
N ALA A 230 4.23 19.57 -6.55
CA ALA A 230 3.36 18.67 -5.78
C ALA A 230 3.66 18.75 -4.27
N ARG A 231 4.88 19.12 -3.89
CA ARG A 231 5.29 19.34 -2.50
C ARG A 231 5.23 20.82 -2.16
N ALA A 232 4.27 21.16 -1.30
CA ALA A 232 4.15 22.49 -0.69
C ALA A 232 5.10 22.63 0.52
N THR A 233 5.23 21.57 1.31
CA THR A 233 6.21 21.40 2.39
C THR A 233 6.93 20.06 2.20
N ASP A 234 8.21 20.01 2.53
CA ASP A 234 9.05 18.81 2.38
C ASP A 234 9.21 18.03 3.70
N ASP A 235 8.39 18.30 4.71
CA ASP A 235 8.50 17.66 6.04
C ASP A 235 8.36 16.13 5.96
N GLY A 236 7.45 15.65 5.10
CA GLY A 236 7.23 14.23 4.86
C GLY A 236 8.45 13.57 4.21
N LEU A 237 9.00 14.20 3.17
CA LEU A 237 10.20 13.71 2.48
C LEU A 237 11.43 13.76 3.38
N TYR A 238 11.60 14.82 4.18
CA TYR A 238 12.67 14.91 5.17
C TYR A 238 12.61 13.76 6.17
N ARG A 239 11.42 13.45 6.70
CA ARG A 239 11.22 12.29 7.59
C ARG A 239 11.62 10.98 6.90
N ALA A 240 11.23 10.78 5.64
CA ALA A 240 11.61 9.58 4.90
C ALA A 240 13.13 9.45 4.71
N VAL A 241 13.80 10.56 4.36
CA VAL A 241 15.27 10.60 4.22
C VAL A 241 15.97 10.32 5.56
N ASP A 242 15.50 10.93 6.65
CA ASP A 242 16.06 10.69 7.99
C ASP A 242 15.91 9.22 8.42
N THR A 243 14.73 8.62 8.20
CA THR A 243 14.52 7.18 8.44
C THR A 243 15.47 6.33 7.59
N TYR A 244 15.63 6.64 6.30
CA TYR A 244 16.51 5.88 5.41
C TYR A 244 17.96 5.90 5.89
N LEU A 245 18.47 7.08 6.26
CA LEU A 245 19.84 7.23 6.76
C LEU A 245 20.09 6.50 8.08
N LYS A 246 19.06 6.35 8.92
CA LYS A 246 19.14 5.59 10.17
C LYS A 246 19.16 4.08 9.93
N ALA A 247 18.37 3.59 8.99
CA ALA A 247 18.32 2.17 8.64
C ALA A 247 19.54 1.73 7.78
N HIS A 248 20.17 2.66 7.04
CA HIS A 248 21.25 2.36 6.11
C HIS A 248 22.56 3.08 6.51
N PRO A 249 23.28 2.59 7.54
CA PRO A 249 24.53 3.22 8.00
C PRO A 249 25.65 3.17 6.95
N GLY A 250 25.58 2.24 5.99
CA GLY A 250 26.55 2.03 4.91
C GLY A 250 26.55 3.08 3.80
N VAL A 251 25.60 4.02 3.80
CA VAL A 251 25.48 5.06 2.77
C VAL A 251 26.73 5.96 2.79
N SER A 252 27.30 6.23 1.62
CA SER A 252 28.48 7.07 1.41
C SER A 252 28.17 8.56 1.55
N LYS A 253 29.20 9.42 1.54
CA LYS A 253 29.01 10.88 1.62
C LYS A 253 28.32 11.47 0.38
N GLU A 254 28.64 10.95 -0.82
CA GLU A 254 28.01 11.45 -2.05
C GLU A 254 26.55 11.02 -2.14
N GLU A 255 26.22 9.79 -1.72
CA GLU A 255 24.84 9.31 -1.69
C GLU A 255 23.97 10.08 -0.69
N ARG A 256 24.51 10.46 0.48
CA ARG A 256 23.81 11.36 1.40
C ARG A 256 23.49 12.70 0.74
N LYS A 257 24.42 13.24 -0.03
CA LYS A 257 24.23 14.50 -0.75
C LYS A 257 23.18 14.37 -1.86
N ASP A 258 23.10 13.22 -2.53
CA ASP A 258 22.03 12.93 -3.49
C ASP A 258 20.64 12.89 -2.82
N LEU A 259 20.53 12.32 -1.63
CA LEU A 259 19.29 12.36 -0.85
C LEU A 259 18.88 13.78 -0.48
N PHE A 260 19.83 14.60 0.01
CA PHE A 260 19.53 15.98 0.38
C PHE A 260 19.21 16.88 -0.81
N ARG A 261 19.69 16.55 -2.03
CA ARG A 261 19.30 17.26 -3.27
C ARG A 261 17.82 17.10 -3.63
N LEU A 262 17.15 16.08 -3.11
CA LEU A 262 15.71 15.87 -3.31
C LEU A 262 14.85 16.87 -2.52
N ILE A 263 15.42 17.50 -1.49
CA ILE A 263 14.71 18.40 -0.59
C ILE A 263 14.94 19.85 -1.05
N ASP A 264 13.87 20.56 -1.40
CA ASP A 264 13.95 21.98 -1.74
C ASP A 264 14.04 22.80 -0.44
N CYS A 265 15.26 23.02 0.05
CA CYS A 265 15.50 23.81 1.28
C CYS A 265 14.83 25.19 1.30
N ARG A 266 14.45 25.75 0.13
CA ARG A 266 13.74 27.03 0.01
C ARG A 266 12.27 26.95 0.42
N LYS A 267 11.62 25.78 0.33
CA LYS A 267 10.22 25.57 0.72
C LYS A 267 10.05 25.15 2.17
N ALA A 268 11.01 24.42 2.72
CA ALA A 268 11.07 24.08 4.15
C ALA A 268 11.13 25.32 5.08
N LEU A 269 11.57 26.47 4.57
CA LEU A 269 11.68 27.74 5.31
C LEU A 269 10.33 28.46 5.53
N ALA A 270 9.25 28.08 4.83
CA ALA A 270 7.94 28.70 4.99
C ALA A 270 7.13 28.16 6.19
N GLY A 271 7.55 27.03 6.78
CA GLY A 271 6.88 26.35 7.90
C GLY A 271 7.31 26.78 9.30
N GLY A 272 8.09 27.86 9.46
CA GLY A 272 8.44 28.40 10.78
C GLY A 272 9.81 27.99 11.33
N ILE A 273 10.83 27.88 10.49
CA ILE A 273 12.24 27.89 10.93
C ILE A 273 12.91 29.16 10.39
N THR A 274 13.51 29.93 11.29
CA THR A 274 14.12 31.25 11.05
C THR A 274 15.21 31.25 9.95
N PRO A 275 15.40 32.36 9.20
CA PRO A 275 16.18 32.37 7.96
C PRO A 275 17.72 32.39 8.19
N CYS A 276 18.46 31.50 7.50
CA CYS A 276 19.91 31.64 7.29
C CYS A 276 20.16 32.61 6.10
N SER A 277 20.57 33.85 6.38
CA SER A 277 20.95 34.85 5.37
C SER A 277 22.38 34.59 4.79
N PRO A 278 22.64 34.88 3.50
CA PRO A 278 23.86 34.46 2.78
C PRO A 278 25.10 35.35 3.01
N LYS A 279 25.19 36.06 4.14
CA LYS A 279 26.30 36.98 4.42
C LYS A 279 26.81 36.82 5.85
N ARG A 280 27.35 35.65 6.18
CA ARG A 280 28.43 35.50 7.16
C ARG A 280 29.06 34.11 7.09
N THR A 281 30.38 34.08 7.13
CA THR A 281 31.29 32.94 6.92
C THR A 281 31.30 31.95 8.08
N THR A 282 30.15 31.67 8.69
CA THR A 282 30.03 30.75 9.82
C THR A 282 28.92 29.75 9.54
N ALA A 283 29.29 28.46 9.64
CA ALA A 283 28.50 27.27 9.35
C ALA A 283 27.00 27.39 9.71
N CYS A 284 26.13 27.15 8.74
CA CYS A 284 24.69 26.95 8.96
C CYS A 284 24.48 25.45 9.25
N SER A 285 23.91 25.11 10.41
CA SER A 285 23.73 23.74 10.91
C SER A 285 22.85 22.83 10.03
N CYS A 286 22.14 23.41 9.06
CA CYS A 286 21.35 22.66 8.06
C CYS A 286 22.20 22.12 6.90
N CYS A 287 23.39 22.67 6.67
CA CYS A 287 24.33 22.22 5.64
C CYS A 287 25.63 21.69 6.23
N ASP A 288 25.75 21.67 7.57
CA ASP A 288 26.82 20.99 8.25
C ASP A 288 26.40 19.52 8.44
N PRO A 289 27.18 18.53 7.93
CA PRO A 289 26.98 17.14 8.32
C PRO A 289 27.25 17.04 9.83
N SER A 290 26.20 17.20 10.62
CA SER A 290 26.27 17.32 12.09
C SER A 290 26.71 15.96 12.71
N PRO A 291 27.03 15.91 14.02
CA PRO A 291 28.28 15.46 14.62
C PRO A 291 28.47 13.93 14.69
N LEU A 292 27.59 13.15 14.05
CA LEU A 292 27.67 11.68 13.99
C LEU A 292 28.89 11.19 13.20
N LEU A 293 29.43 12.03 12.32
CA LEU A 293 30.72 11.80 11.65
C LEU A 293 31.93 11.88 12.60
N ARG A 294 31.81 12.52 13.78
CA ARG A 294 32.86 12.46 14.82
C ARG A 294 32.71 11.24 15.72
N ALA A 295 31.50 10.71 15.92
CA ALA A 295 31.29 9.53 16.75
C ALA A 295 31.80 8.24 16.07
N ASN A 296 31.68 8.13 14.73
CA ASN A 296 32.17 6.96 13.98
C ASN A 296 33.67 6.99 13.63
N GLN A 297 34.41 8.02 14.06
CA GLN A 297 35.88 8.05 13.96
C GLN A 297 36.58 7.66 15.26
N ALA A 298 35.84 7.34 16.33
CA ALA A 298 36.41 6.97 17.63
C ALA A 298 36.31 5.46 17.97
N SER A 299 35.79 4.61 17.07
CA SER A 299 35.62 3.17 17.34
C SER A 299 36.47 2.28 16.44
N SER A 300 37.71 2.68 16.19
CA SER A 300 38.72 1.82 15.54
C SER A 300 40.08 2.02 16.18
N THR A 301 40.18 1.75 17.47
CA THR A 301 41.42 1.29 18.14
C THR A 301 41.06 0.71 19.50
N ASP A 302 41.51 -0.52 19.69
CA ASP A 302 41.84 -1.19 20.94
C ASP A 302 40.70 -1.73 21.84
N GLY A 303 40.90 -3.00 22.20
CA GLY A 303 39.99 -3.81 22.97
C GLY A 303 40.09 -3.59 24.48
N LEU A 304 39.26 -4.36 25.19
CA LEU A 304 39.30 -4.65 26.62
C LEU A 304 39.05 -3.44 27.55
N GLU A 305 37.82 -3.32 28.06
CA GLU A 305 37.50 -3.50 29.50
C GLU A 305 36.09 -2.98 29.83
N TRP A 306 35.33 -3.83 30.53
CA TRP A 306 34.09 -3.48 31.22
C TRP A 306 34.40 -3.33 32.72
N VAL A 307 34.50 -2.12 33.28
CA VAL A 307 34.47 -1.79 34.74
C VAL A 307 34.19 -0.26 34.84
N VAL A 308 33.00 0.21 35.23
CA VAL A 308 32.50 0.49 36.59
C VAL A 308 32.91 1.87 37.17
N LEU A 309 31.86 2.62 37.56
CA LEU A 309 31.73 3.64 38.63
C LEU A 309 32.23 5.09 38.47
N ALA A 310 31.24 5.98 38.53
CA ALA A 310 31.01 7.01 39.56
C ALA A 310 32.19 7.83 40.10
N GLY A 311 32.02 9.15 40.09
CA GLY A 311 32.78 10.06 40.94
C GLY A 311 32.82 11.48 40.40
N LEU A 312 31.74 12.24 40.63
CA LEU A 312 31.80 13.70 40.61
C LEU A 312 32.61 14.19 41.82
N GLU A 313 33.70 14.89 41.56
CA GLU A 313 34.25 16.04 42.30
C GLU A 313 35.10 16.81 41.26
N ALA A 314 35.11 18.14 41.13
CA ALA A 314 35.19 19.26 42.07
C ALA A 314 34.65 20.54 41.33
N PRO A 315 34.81 21.83 41.75
CA PRO A 315 35.65 22.37 42.82
C PRO A 315 35.06 23.52 43.69
N THR A 316 35.54 23.64 44.94
CA THR A 316 36.45 24.70 45.45
C THR A 316 36.93 24.32 46.84
#